data_AF-A0A4R1BRR1-F1
#
_entry.id   AF-A0A4R1BRR1-F1
#
_cell.length_a   1.000
_cell.length_b   1.000
_cell.length_c   1.000
_cell.angle_alpha   90.00
_cell.angle_beta   90.00
_cell.angle_gamma   90.00
#
_symmetry.space_group_name_H-M   'P 1'
#
loop_
_entity.id
_entity.type
_entity.pdbx_description
1 polymer ?
#
loop_
_entity_poly.entity_id
_entity_poly.type
_entity_poly.pdbx_seq_one_letter_code
_entity_poly.pdbx_strand_id
1 'polypeptide(L)'
;MKSLKNSALGPEEERLAWEGLASACSDPVRRLGAFLVIGLVTFFAGISAVVLYYNFFGVRAVPHALFYATIAFGLLVALGGWSIWLAGSLRDYASFRRVLERSGLDARRPTLDGLGVYSDEQLLALRSRYENARRPAVRRLFERLFGFSRDDSFRSGPLNVRPGTFEMDNLRVEWEANLILLNAGSKPPEVGWWLESRMELLPRNPDETRKIMFALRYTRDSVRALKLRYGISIRRWHRTVPEGQLWDAMRDYDEARRLQLDLQRKMRR
;
A
#
# COMPACT_ATOMS: atom_id res chain seq x y z
N MET A 1 -32.39 24.36 16.34
CA MET A 1 -31.41 23.41 16.91
C MET A 1 -31.91 21.99 16.68
N LYS A 2 -31.38 21.28 15.66
CA LYS A 2 -31.61 19.84 15.48
C LYS A 2 -30.39 19.10 16.03
N SER A 3 -30.62 18.31 17.06
CA SER A 3 -29.67 17.38 17.67
C SER A 3 -29.08 16.45 16.60
N LEU A 4 -27.85 16.72 16.16
CA LEU A 4 -27.03 15.75 15.42
C LEU A 4 -26.65 14.66 16.43
N LYS A 5 -27.40 13.56 16.42
CA LYS A 5 -26.91 12.28 16.95
C LYS A 5 -25.67 11.91 16.14
N ASN A 6 -24.50 12.33 16.60
CA ASN A 6 -23.24 11.73 16.21
C ASN A 6 -23.34 10.27 16.62
N SER A 7 -23.67 9.41 15.66
CA SER A 7 -23.62 7.98 15.86
C SER A 7 -22.14 7.65 15.72
N ALA A 8 -21.43 7.62 16.83
CA ALA A 8 -20.03 7.18 16.84
C ALA A 8 -20.00 5.79 16.19
N LEU A 9 -19.20 5.63 15.14
CA LEU A 9 -18.96 4.33 14.53
C LEU A 9 -18.44 3.38 15.62
N GLY A 10 -18.88 2.12 15.59
CA GLY A 10 -18.20 1.10 16.36
C GLY A 10 -16.73 0.98 15.89
N PRO A 11 -15.80 0.54 16.75
CA PRO A 11 -14.38 0.43 16.38
C PRO A 11 -14.15 -0.48 15.16
N GLU A 12 -14.97 -1.52 14.98
CA GLU A 12 -14.92 -2.38 13.79
C GLU A 12 -15.49 -1.71 12.54
N GLU A 13 -16.54 -0.91 12.67
CA GLU A 13 -17.14 -0.19 11.54
C GLU A 13 -16.21 0.93 11.05
N GLU A 14 -15.54 1.62 11.97
CA GLU A 14 -14.50 2.59 11.66
C GLU A 14 -13.35 1.93 10.88
N ARG A 15 -12.84 0.79 11.38
CA ARG A 15 -11.78 0.01 10.70
C ARG A 15 -12.20 -0.42 9.30
N LEU A 16 -13.42 -0.90 9.13
CA LEU A 16 -13.97 -1.27 7.82
C LEU A 16 -14.11 -0.07 6.88
N ALA A 17 -14.51 1.09 7.41
CA ALA A 17 -14.64 2.31 6.62
C ALA A 17 -13.28 2.83 6.13
N TRP A 18 -12.25 2.81 6.98
CA TRP A 18 -10.87 3.12 6.57
C TRP A 18 -10.33 2.14 5.54
N GLU A 19 -10.59 0.85 5.73
CA GLU A 19 -10.21 -0.20 4.78
C GLU A 19 -10.90 -0.04 3.42
N GLY A 20 -12.20 0.26 3.42
CA GLY A 20 -12.96 0.58 2.21
C GLY A 20 -12.40 1.80 1.49
N LEU A 21 -12.04 2.85 2.23
CA LEU A 21 -11.41 4.05 1.69
C LEU A 21 -10.04 3.76 1.05
N ALA A 22 -9.21 2.97 1.74
CA ALA A 22 -7.88 2.60 1.26
C ALA A 22 -7.93 1.67 0.05
N SER A 23 -8.85 0.70 0.04
CA SER A 23 -9.02 -0.25 -1.07
C SER A 23 -9.59 0.41 -2.33
N ALA A 24 -10.42 1.45 -2.20
CA ALA A 24 -10.88 2.26 -3.30
C ALA A 24 -9.74 3.06 -3.96
N CYS A 25 -8.64 3.34 -3.24
CA CYS A 25 -7.47 4.05 -3.73
C CYS A 25 -6.46 3.12 -4.41
N SER A 26 -6.79 2.64 -5.60
CA SER A 26 -5.88 1.81 -6.40
C SER A 26 -5.14 2.60 -7.48
N ASP A 27 -3.89 2.23 -7.77
CA ASP A 27 -3.06 2.90 -8.79
C ASP A 27 -3.72 2.85 -10.18
N PRO A 28 -4.21 3.99 -10.71
CA PRO A 28 -4.90 4.02 -12.00
C PRO A 28 -3.98 3.73 -13.17
N VAL A 29 -2.69 4.04 -13.06
CA VAL A 29 -1.71 3.82 -14.14
C VAL A 29 -1.48 2.32 -14.29
N ARG A 30 -1.30 1.62 -13.16
CA ARG A 30 -1.16 0.16 -13.17
C ARG A 30 -2.42 -0.53 -13.73
N ARG A 31 -3.60 -0.03 -13.38
CA ARG A 31 -4.88 -0.57 -13.84
C ARG A 31 -5.14 -0.26 -15.33
N LEU A 32 -4.75 0.91 -15.82
CA LEU A 32 -4.79 1.24 -17.25
C LEU A 32 -4.01 0.22 -18.07
N GLY A 33 -2.81 -0.17 -17.62
CA GLY A 33 -2.01 -1.21 -18.27
C GLY A 33 -2.76 -2.54 -18.42
N ALA A 34 -3.48 -2.98 -17.38
CA ALA A 34 -4.28 -4.21 -17.44
C ALA A 34 -5.44 -4.11 -18.46
N PHE A 35 -6.14 -2.98 -18.50
CA PHE A 35 -7.21 -2.75 -19.49
C PHE A 35 -6.67 -2.64 -20.92
N LEU A 36 -5.49 -2.05 -21.11
CA LEU A 36 -4.83 -2.02 -22.42
C LEU A 36 -4.46 -3.42 -22.90
N VAL A 37 -4.00 -4.32 -22.02
CA VAL A 37 -3.77 -5.72 -22.37
C VAL A 37 -5.06 -6.41 -22.82
N ILE A 38 -6.18 -6.17 -22.12
CA ILE A 38 -7.50 -6.71 -22.52
C ILE A 38 -7.91 -6.17 -23.90
N GLY A 39 -7.78 -4.87 -24.13
CA GLY A 39 -8.06 -4.27 -25.43
C GLY A 39 -7.17 -4.81 -26.55
N LEU A 40 -5.90 -5.04 -26.26
CA LEU A 40 -4.94 -5.63 -27.21
C LEU A 40 -5.33 -7.07 -27.57
N VAL A 41 -5.68 -7.90 -26.57
CA VAL A 41 -6.17 -9.26 -26.80
C VAL A 41 -7.46 -9.25 -27.62
N THR A 42 -8.38 -8.32 -27.32
CA THR A 42 -9.62 -8.13 -28.07
C THR A 42 -9.34 -7.76 -29.53
N PHE A 43 -8.39 -6.86 -29.77
CA PHE A 43 -7.93 -6.50 -31.11
C PHE A 43 -7.39 -7.72 -31.87
N PHE A 44 -6.45 -8.47 -31.27
CA PHE A 44 -5.88 -9.67 -31.90
C PHE A 44 -6.95 -10.71 -32.23
N ALA A 45 -7.85 -10.99 -31.29
CA ALA A 45 -8.96 -11.91 -31.53
C ALA A 45 -9.87 -11.42 -32.67
N GLY A 46 -10.20 -10.11 -32.68
CA GLY A 46 -11.04 -9.49 -33.69
C GLY A 46 -10.42 -9.54 -35.09
N ILE A 47 -9.15 -9.15 -35.24
CA ILE A 47 -8.48 -9.19 -36.55
C ILE A 47 -8.26 -10.62 -37.02
N SER A 48 -7.94 -11.56 -36.14
CA SER A 48 -7.86 -12.98 -36.49
C SER A 48 -9.19 -13.51 -37.01
N ALA A 49 -10.31 -13.15 -36.36
CA ALA A 49 -11.64 -13.53 -36.83
C ALA A 49 -11.95 -12.94 -38.21
N VAL A 50 -11.62 -11.67 -38.45
CA VAL A 50 -11.78 -11.01 -39.76
C VAL A 50 -10.94 -11.71 -40.84
N VAL A 51 -9.67 -12.00 -40.56
CA VAL A 51 -8.78 -12.69 -41.51
C VAL A 51 -9.30 -14.09 -41.83
N LEU A 52 -9.74 -14.86 -40.82
CA LEU A 52 -10.32 -16.18 -41.02
C LEU A 52 -11.60 -16.13 -41.85
N TYR A 53 -12.47 -15.16 -41.58
CA TYR A 53 -13.69 -14.93 -42.36
C TYR A 53 -13.38 -14.67 -43.84
N TYR A 54 -12.49 -13.71 -44.13
CA TYR A 54 -12.15 -13.37 -45.52
C TYR A 54 -11.46 -14.53 -46.26
N ASN A 55 -10.61 -15.29 -45.57
CA ASN A 55 -9.97 -16.48 -46.13
C ASN A 55 -11.00 -17.57 -46.46
N PHE A 56 -11.95 -17.82 -45.55
CA PHE A 56 -13.02 -18.81 -45.76
C PHE A 56 -13.88 -18.50 -47.01
N PHE A 57 -14.13 -17.22 -47.29
CA PHE A 57 -14.88 -16.78 -48.47
C PHE A 57 -14.00 -16.54 -49.72
N GLY A 58 -12.72 -16.92 -49.68
CA GLY A 58 -11.81 -16.85 -50.84
C GLY A 58 -11.34 -15.44 -51.21
N VAL A 59 -11.58 -14.44 -50.35
CA VAL A 59 -11.18 -13.04 -50.60
C VAL A 59 -9.77 -12.83 -50.06
N ARG A 60 -8.82 -12.51 -50.96
CA ARG A 60 -7.38 -12.46 -50.63
C ARG A 60 -6.91 -11.22 -49.87
N ALA A 61 -7.73 -10.19 -49.77
CA ALA A 61 -7.35 -8.92 -49.14
C ALA A 61 -8.39 -8.48 -48.11
N VAL A 62 -7.96 -8.30 -46.87
CA VAL A 62 -8.77 -7.66 -45.82
C VAL A 62 -8.76 -6.14 -46.07
N PRO A 63 -9.93 -5.48 -46.14
CA PRO A 63 -9.99 -4.02 -46.20
C PRO A 63 -9.23 -3.36 -45.05
N HIS A 64 -8.37 -2.40 -45.37
CA HIS A 64 -7.63 -1.61 -44.38
C HIS A 64 -8.58 -0.97 -43.36
N ALA A 65 -9.79 -0.57 -43.79
CA ALA A 65 -10.82 -0.06 -42.91
C ALA A 65 -11.20 -1.01 -41.77
N LEU A 66 -11.27 -2.33 -42.03
CA LEU A 66 -11.58 -3.33 -40.99
C LEU A 66 -10.43 -3.52 -40.01
N PHE A 67 -9.19 -3.40 -40.48
CA PHE A 67 -8.02 -3.40 -39.59
C PHE A 67 -8.04 -2.20 -38.63
N TYR A 68 -8.28 -0.99 -39.14
CA TYR A 68 -8.40 0.18 -38.27
C TYR A 68 -9.63 0.12 -37.36
N ALA A 69 -10.74 -0.45 -37.82
CA ALA A 69 -11.94 -0.64 -37.01
C ALA A 69 -11.69 -1.58 -35.83
N THR A 70 -10.96 -2.69 -36.01
CA THR A 70 -10.63 -3.60 -34.90
C THR A 70 -9.66 -2.97 -33.91
N ILE A 71 -8.71 -2.15 -34.37
CA ILE A 71 -7.85 -1.34 -33.48
C ILE A 71 -8.70 -0.37 -32.67
N ALA A 72 -9.55 0.41 -33.32
CA ALA A 72 -10.42 1.38 -32.66
C ALA A 72 -11.34 0.70 -31.63
N PHE A 73 -11.89 -0.46 -31.98
CA PHE A 73 -12.72 -1.26 -31.06
C PHE A 73 -11.92 -1.75 -29.86
N GLY A 74 -10.73 -2.32 -30.05
CA GLY A 74 -9.86 -2.76 -28.94
C GLY A 74 -9.48 -1.61 -28.00
N LEU A 75 -9.15 -0.43 -28.55
CA LEU A 75 -8.89 0.78 -27.77
C LEU A 75 -10.13 1.26 -27.01
N LEU A 76 -11.31 1.22 -27.64
CA LEU A 76 -12.56 1.60 -27.01
C LEU A 76 -12.90 0.67 -25.84
N VAL A 77 -12.69 -0.64 -25.99
CA VAL A 77 -12.86 -1.61 -24.89
C VAL A 77 -11.90 -1.30 -23.74
N ALA A 78 -10.62 -1.04 -24.04
CA ALA A 78 -9.63 -0.72 -23.01
C ALA A 78 -9.95 0.59 -22.27
N LEU A 79 -10.12 1.69 -23.00
CA LEU A 79 -10.34 3.02 -22.42
C LEU A 79 -11.72 3.12 -21.78
N GLY A 80 -12.74 2.52 -22.39
CA GLY A 80 -14.09 2.46 -21.84
C GLY A 80 -14.12 1.68 -20.52
N GLY A 81 -13.54 0.47 -20.51
CA GLY A 81 -13.44 -0.35 -19.30
C GLY A 81 -12.69 0.36 -18.17
N TRP A 82 -11.55 0.97 -18.49
CA TRP A 82 -10.78 1.74 -17.51
C TRP A 82 -11.55 2.95 -16.98
N SER A 83 -12.27 3.68 -17.83
CA SER A 83 -13.04 4.87 -17.43
C SER A 83 -14.22 4.52 -16.52
N ILE A 84 -14.96 3.44 -16.85
CA ILE A 84 -16.05 2.93 -16.01
C ILE A 84 -15.52 2.51 -14.64
N TRP A 85 -14.41 1.76 -14.64
CA TRP A 85 -13.76 1.33 -13.42
C TRP A 85 -13.27 2.51 -12.56
N LEU A 86 -12.65 3.53 -13.18
CA LEU A 86 -12.17 4.72 -12.49
C LEU A 86 -13.33 5.50 -11.87
N ALA A 87 -14.43 5.66 -12.59
CA ALA A 87 -15.64 6.30 -12.08
C ALA A 87 -16.23 5.55 -10.87
N GLY A 88 -16.24 4.22 -10.92
CA GLY A 88 -16.62 3.37 -9.79
C GLY A 88 -15.71 3.57 -8.58
N SER A 89 -14.39 3.47 -8.77
CA SER A 89 -13.38 3.67 -7.72
C SER A 89 -13.50 5.03 -7.03
N LEU A 90 -13.71 6.12 -7.79
CA LEU A 90 -13.89 7.46 -7.23
C LEU A 90 -15.24 7.60 -6.49
N ARG A 91 -16.30 6.94 -6.97
CA ARG A 91 -17.59 6.91 -6.31
C ARG A 91 -17.51 6.17 -4.98
N ASP A 92 -16.84 5.02 -4.95
CA ASP A 92 -16.63 4.22 -3.74
C ASP A 92 -15.79 5.00 -2.73
N TYR A 93 -14.68 5.61 -3.17
CA TYR A 93 -13.88 6.52 -2.34
C TYR A 93 -14.74 7.64 -1.74
N ALA A 94 -15.57 8.31 -2.55
CA ALA A 94 -16.46 9.36 -2.07
C ALA A 94 -17.51 8.84 -1.08
N SER A 95 -17.96 7.59 -1.21
CA SER A 95 -18.92 6.97 -0.31
C SER A 95 -18.31 6.68 1.06
N PHE A 96 -17.16 6.00 1.12
CA PHE A 96 -16.44 5.70 2.37
C PHE A 96 -15.98 6.99 3.06
N ARG A 97 -15.54 7.98 2.28
CA ARG A 97 -15.20 9.30 2.79
C ARG A 97 -16.37 9.94 3.53
N ARG A 98 -17.57 9.91 2.95
CA ARG A 98 -18.79 10.43 3.60
C ARG A 98 -19.16 9.65 4.86
N VAL A 99 -18.92 8.35 4.91
CA VAL A 99 -19.18 7.53 6.12
C VAL A 99 -18.29 8.00 7.27
N LEU A 100 -16.99 8.15 7.02
CA LEU A 100 -16.03 8.65 8.01
C LEU A 100 -16.34 10.11 8.41
N GLU A 101 -16.63 10.99 7.45
CA GLU A 101 -16.98 12.39 7.74
C GLU A 101 -18.25 12.51 8.60
N ARG A 102 -19.25 11.64 8.40
CA ARG A 102 -20.48 11.60 9.22
C ARG A 102 -20.24 11.15 10.66
N SER A 103 -19.20 10.36 10.88
CA SER A 103 -18.78 9.93 12.22
C SER A 103 -17.92 10.96 12.96
N GLY A 104 -17.58 12.08 12.31
CA GLY A 104 -16.74 13.14 12.87
C GLY A 104 -15.24 12.98 12.57
N LEU A 105 -14.83 11.97 11.81
CA LEU A 105 -13.45 11.72 11.43
C LEU A 105 -13.08 12.44 10.12
N ASP A 106 -11.88 13.04 10.07
CA ASP A 106 -11.34 13.60 8.83
C ASP A 106 -10.71 12.49 7.96
N ALA A 107 -11.50 11.97 7.02
CA ALA A 107 -11.09 10.94 6.09
C ALA A 107 -9.84 11.28 5.25
N ARG A 108 -9.49 12.56 5.10
CA ARG A 108 -8.28 12.99 4.38
C ARG A 108 -7.09 13.14 5.31
N ARG A 109 -7.27 13.18 6.61
CA ARG A 109 -6.21 13.42 7.60
C ARG A 109 -6.28 12.32 8.66
N PRO A 110 -5.86 11.08 8.32
CA PRO A 110 -6.01 9.93 9.20
C PRO A 110 -5.22 10.04 10.51
N THR A 111 -4.25 10.94 10.57
CA THR A 111 -3.40 11.18 11.75
C THR A 111 -3.78 12.44 12.52
N LEU A 112 -4.94 13.04 12.22
CA LEU A 112 -5.42 14.23 12.95
C LEU A 112 -5.57 13.94 14.45
N ASP A 113 -6.10 12.77 14.79
CA ASP A 113 -6.37 12.33 16.16
C ASP A 113 -5.27 11.38 16.71
N GLY A 114 -4.09 11.36 16.07
CA GLY A 114 -2.96 10.52 16.45
C GLY A 114 -2.80 9.26 15.59
N LEU A 115 -2.08 8.24 16.11
CA LEU A 115 -1.71 7.05 15.34
C LEU A 115 -2.56 5.81 15.68
N GLY A 116 -3.57 5.95 16.55
CA GLY A 116 -4.37 4.84 17.08
C GLY A 116 -5.09 3.99 16.03
N VAL A 117 -5.42 4.55 14.87
CA VAL A 117 -6.08 3.84 13.77
C VAL A 117 -5.13 2.87 13.05
N TYR A 118 -3.81 3.05 13.21
CA TYR A 118 -2.80 2.23 12.56
C TYR A 118 -2.35 1.07 13.46
N SER A 119 -2.23 -0.13 12.87
CA SER A 119 -1.62 -1.26 13.57
C SER A 119 -0.10 -1.10 13.65
N ASP A 120 0.50 -1.74 14.65
CA ASP A 120 1.95 -1.71 14.85
C ASP A 120 2.71 -2.24 13.64
N GLU A 121 2.22 -3.33 13.02
CA GLU A 121 2.84 -3.89 11.82
C GLU A 121 2.84 -2.88 10.67
N GLN A 122 1.73 -2.17 10.49
CA GLN A 122 1.60 -1.16 9.45
C GLN A 122 2.54 0.03 9.74
N LEU A 123 2.61 0.51 10.99
CA LEU A 123 3.52 1.60 11.37
C LEU A 123 4.99 1.22 11.18
N LEU A 124 5.41 0.02 11.60
CA LEU A 124 6.78 -0.46 11.38
C LEU A 124 7.10 -0.61 9.89
N ALA A 125 6.14 -1.07 9.08
CA ALA A 125 6.29 -1.12 7.62
C ALA A 125 6.43 0.28 7.00
N LEU A 126 5.64 1.26 7.45
CA LEU A 126 5.73 2.65 7.01
C LEU A 126 7.05 3.30 7.46
N ARG A 127 7.48 3.04 8.69
CA ARG A 127 8.74 3.54 9.25
C ARG A 127 9.95 2.98 8.51
N SER A 128 9.94 1.69 8.18
CA SER A 128 10.99 1.07 7.35
C SER A 128 11.02 1.66 5.94
N ARG A 129 9.86 2.00 5.36
CA ARG A 129 9.80 2.73 4.08
C ARG A 129 10.35 4.15 4.18
N TYR A 130 10.14 4.84 5.29
CA TYR A 130 10.74 6.16 5.54
C TYR A 130 12.28 6.10 5.59
N GLU A 131 12.87 5.12 6.28
CA GLU A 131 14.34 4.91 6.25
C GLU A 131 14.84 4.74 4.81
N ASN A 132 14.18 3.88 4.05
CA ASN A 132 14.57 3.54 2.70
C ASN A 132 14.15 4.58 1.64
N ALA A 133 13.43 5.64 2.04
CA ALA A 133 12.95 6.66 1.12
C ALA A 133 14.13 7.50 0.59
N ARG A 134 14.42 7.36 -0.71
CA ARG A 134 15.49 8.13 -1.37
C ARG A 134 15.15 9.61 -1.59
N ARG A 135 13.85 9.94 -1.65
CA ARG A 135 13.37 11.29 -1.98
C ARG A 135 13.12 12.11 -0.71
N PRO A 136 13.76 13.27 -0.53
CA PRO A 136 13.55 14.12 0.64
C PRO A 136 12.10 14.57 0.82
N ALA A 137 11.38 14.84 -0.27
CA ALA A 137 9.97 15.21 -0.22
C ALA A 137 9.08 14.10 0.36
N VAL A 138 9.41 12.84 0.07
CA VAL A 138 8.70 11.68 0.64
C VAL A 138 9.01 11.59 2.13
N ARG A 139 10.27 11.72 2.54
CA ARG A 139 10.65 11.72 3.96
C ARG A 139 9.89 12.79 4.77
N ARG A 140 9.87 14.02 4.28
CA ARG A 140 9.11 15.13 4.90
C ARG A 140 7.61 14.84 5.00
N LEU A 141 7.04 14.15 4.03
CA LEU A 141 5.63 13.73 4.09
C LEU A 141 5.41 12.74 5.24
N PHE A 142 6.28 11.74 5.39
CA PHE A 142 6.21 10.76 6.48
C PHE A 142 6.43 11.41 7.86
N GLU A 143 7.41 12.31 7.99
CA GLU A 143 7.64 13.11 9.19
C GLU A 143 6.37 13.85 9.62
N ARG A 144 5.72 14.56 8.67
CA ARG A 144 4.50 15.33 8.95
C ARG A 144 3.25 14.49 9.20
N LEU A 145 3.15 13.32 8.56
CA LEU A 145 1.99 12.44 8.71
C LEU A 145 2.08 11.56 9.95
N PHE A 146 3.26 11.02 10.26
CA PHE A 146 3.42 9.98 11.28
C PHE A 146 4.34 10.38 12.43
N GLY A 147 4.98 11.56 12.39
CA GLY A 147 5.93 11.97 13.43
C GLY A 147 7.24 11.18 13.42
N PHE A 148 7.55 10.47 12.33
CA PHE A 148 8.81 9.75 12.19
C PHE A 148 9.99 10.70 12.22
N SER A 149 11.09 10.28 12.85
CA SER A 149 12.34 11.02 12.89
C SER A 149 13.50 10.13 12.47
N ARG A 150 14.61 10.73 12.04
CA ARG A 150 15.85 9.96 11.80
C ARG A 150 16.53 9.55 13.09
N ASP A 151 16.31 10.33 14.13
CA ASP A 151 16.94 10.15 15.44
C ASP A 151 16.02 9.41 16.41
N ASP A 152 14.88 8.91 15.90
CA ASP A 152 14.01 8.08 16.72
C ASP A 152 14.66 6.74 17.05
N SER A 153 14.08 6.07 18.04
CA SER A 153 14.66 4.84 18.56
C SER A 153 14.61 3.68 17.55
N PHE A 154 13.93 3.80 16.40
CA PHE A 154 13.76 2.69 15.46
C PHE A 154 15.02 2.40 14.65
N ARG A 155 15.47 1.15 14.68
CA ARG A 155 16.56 0.66 13.84
C ARG A 155 16.01 -0.27 12.77
N SER A 156 16.17 0.13 11.51
CA SER A 156 15.74 -0.72 10.39
C SER A 156 16.55 -2.01 10.28
N GLY A 157 17.66 -2.21 10.99
CA GLY A 157 18.35 -3.50 11.06
C GLY A 157 19.43 -3.54 12.14
N PRO A 158 19.69 -4.70 12.76
CA PRO A 158 18.63 -5.63 13.15
C PRO A 158 17.52 -4.88 13.92
N LEU A 159 16.27 -5.33 13.77
CA LEU A 159 15.11 -4.65 14.35
C LEU A 159 15.20 -4.69 15.88
N ASN A 160 15.10 -3.52 16.48
CA ASN A 160 15.06 -3.40 17.94
C ASN A 160 13.64 -3.33 18.49
N VAL A 161 12.63 -3.24 17.62
CA VAL A 161 11.22 -3.09 17.99
C VAL A 161 10.36 -4.11 17.28
N ARG A 162 9.35 -4.65 17.96
CA ARG A 162 8.39 -5.62 17.43
C ARG A 162 6.95 -5.22 17.77
N PRO A 163 5.95 -5.62 16.96
CA PRO A 163 4.55 -5.39 17.28
C PRO A 163 4.18 -5.91 18.67
N GLY A 164 3.37 -5.15 19.42
CA GLY A 164 2.88 -5.55 20.75
C GLY A 164 3.93 -5.70 21.85
N THR A 165 5.11 -5.09 21.69
CA THR A 165 6.13 -5.04 22.75
C THR A 165 6.23 -3.64 23.35
N PHE A 166 6.77 -3.53 24.57
CA PHE A 166 6.96 -2.26 25.25
C PHE A 166 7.78 -1.26 24.44
N GLU A 167 8.78 -1.74 23.69
CA GLU A 167 9.59 -0.89 22.81
C GLU A 167 8.75 -0.26 21.69
N MET A 168 7.72 -0.96 21.20
CA MET A 168 6.79 -0.44 20.19
C MET A 168 5.86 0.60 20.78
N ASP A 169 5.35 0.39 21.99
CA ASP A 169 4.53 1.37 22.68
C ASP A 169 5.30 2.67 22.94
N ASN A 170 6.56 2.57 23.39
CA ASN A 170 7.43 3.73 23.57
C ASN A 170 7.66 4.48 22.25
N LEU A 171 7.93 3.74 21.17
CA LEU A 171 8.16 4.32 19.86
C LEU A 171 6.90 5.01 19.31
N ARG A 172 5.71 4.44 19.55
CA ARG A 172 4.43 5.06 19.22
C ARG A 172 4.24 6.37 19.98
N VAL A 173 4.52 6.40 21.28
CA VAL A 173 4.45 7.64 22.08
C VAL A 173 5.44 8.69 21.56
N GLU A 174 6.66 8.28 21.21
CA GLU A 174 7.67 9.17 20.61
C GLU A 174 7.17 9.79 19.30
N TRP A 175 6.59 8.99 18.42
CA TRP A 175 6.01 9.45 17.16
C TRP A 175 4.79 10.35 17.35
N GLU A 176 3.90 10.04 18.28
CA GLU A 176 2.74 10.88 18.59
C GLU A 176 3.18 12.24 19.17
N ALA A 177 4.18 12.26 20.04
CA ALA A 177 4.77 13.50 20.54
C ALA A 177 5.36 14.34 19.41
N ASN A 178 6.14 13.73 18.52
CA ASN A 178 6.71 14.41 17.35
C ASN A 178 5.61 14.92 16.40
N LEU A 179 4.55 14.14 16.19
CA LEU A 179 3.42 14.52 15.36
C LEU A 179 2.74 15.79 15.90
N ILE A 180 2.51 15.85 17.22
CA ILE A 180 1.92 17.02 17.89
C ILE A 180 2.83 18.23 17.72
N LEU A 181 4.15 18.07 17.94
CA LEU A 181 5.12 19.16 17.82
C LEU A 181 5.23 19.69 16.37
N LEU A 182 5.32 18.80 15.39
CA LEU A 182 5.45 19.16 13.97
C LEU A 182 4.19 19.84 13.41
N ASN A 183 3.03 19.49 13.96
CA ASN A 183 1.74 20.02 13.54
C ASN A 183 1.19 21.07 14.54
N ALA A 184 2.00 21.52 15.50
CA ALA A 184 1.65 22.61 16.41
C ALA A 184 1.49 23.92 15.62
N GLY A 185 0.25 24.22 15.21
CA GLY A 185 -0.10 25.39 14.40
C GLY A 185 -0.41 25.10 12.92
N SER A 186 -0.33 23.84 12.46
CA SER A 186 -0.79 23.48 11.12
C SER A 186 -1.39 22.09 11.08
N LYS A 187 -2.45 21.88 10.30
CA LYS A 187 -3.05 20.55 10.17
C LYS A 187 -2.13 19.58 9.41
N PRO A 188 -2.10 18.28 9.74
CA PRO A 188 -1.31 17.27 9.02
C PRO A 188 -1.73 17.22 7.55
N PRO A 189 -0.82 16.92 6.61
CA PRO A 189 -1.10 17.00 5.17
C PRO A 189 -2.24 16.04 4.75
N GLU A 190 -2.98 16.41 3.71
CA GLU A 190 -4.10 15.60 3.22
C GLU A 190 -3.61 14.38 2.42
N VAL A 191 -4.16 13.22 2.75
CA VAL A 191 -4.03 11.96 2.03
C VAL A 191 -5.24 11.78 1.11
N GLY A 192 -5.16 12.40 -0.06
CA GLY A 192 -6.16 12.21 -1.13
C GLY A 192 -5.99 10.89 -1.88
N TRP A 193 -6.98 10.56 -2.70
CA TRP A 193 -7.02 9.33 -3.51
C TRP A 193 -5.73 9.07 -4.30
N TRP A 194 -5.19 10.11 -4.95
CA TRP A 194 -3.96 10.01 -5.74
C TRP A 194 -2.69 9.79 -4.91
N LEU A 195 -2.63 10.39 -3.72
CA LEU A 195 -1.49 10.20 -2.84
C LEU A 195 -1.52 8.78 -2.27
N GLU A 196 -2.69 8.33 -1.83
CA GLU A 196 -2.89 6.98 -1.32
C GLU A 196 -2.55 5.92 -2.37
N SER A 197 -3.03 6.08 -3.60
CA SER A 197 -2.84 5.10 -4.68
C SER A 197 -1.37 4.82 -4.99
N ARG A 198 -0.47 5.74 -4.65
CA ARG A 198 0.99 5.63 -4.88
C ARG A 198 1.77 5.29 -3.62
N MET A 199 1.29 5.74 -2.47
CA MET A 199 2.07 5.75 -1.24
C MET A 199 1.53 4.80 -0.17
N GLU A 200 0.33 4.23 -0.30
CA GLU A 200 -0.23 3.26 0.66
C GLU A 200 -0.11 3.75 2.12
N LEU A 201 -0.66 4.92 2.42
CA LEU A 201 -0.54 5.67 3.68
C LEU A 201 -1.76 5.57 4.59
N LEU A 202 -2.95 5.29 4.04
CA LEU A 202 -4.19 5.22 4.81
C LEU A 202 -4.20 3.99 5.73
N PRO A 203 -4.89 4.08 6.88
CA PRO A 203 -5.07 2.95 7.78
C PRO A 203 -5.75 1.79 7.05
N ARG A 204 -5.30 0.58 7.35
CA ARG A 204 -5.88 -0.66 6.81
C ARG A 204 -6.23 -1.55 7.98
N ASN A 205 -7.42 -2.16 7.97
CA ASN A 205 -7.72 -3.19 8.96
C ASN A 205 -6.87 -4.40 8.60
N PRO A 206 -5.88 -4.77 9.43
CA PRO A 206 -4.99 -5.83 9.03
C PRO A 206 -5.65 -7.17 9.37
N ASP A 207 -6.31 -7.76 8.39
CA ASP A 207 -6.59 -9.19 8.41
C ASP A 207 -5.29 -9.96 8.70
N GLU A 208 -5.39 -11.19 9.21
CA GLU A 208 -4.22 -11.98 9.57
C GLU A 208 -3.19 -12.08 8.42
N THR A 209 -3.66 -12.19 7.17
CA THR A 209 -2.81 -12.18 5.97
C THR A 209 -2.11 -10.84 5.76
N ARG A 210 -2.78 -9.72 6.02
CA ARG A 210 -2.18 -8.38 5.88
C ARG A 210 -1.17 -8.09 6.99
N LYS A 211 -1.43 -8.55 8.21
CA LYS A 211 -0.43 -8.51 9.29
C LYS A 211 0.85 -9.22 8.86
N ILE A 212 0.73 -10.43 8.31
CA ILE A 212 1.87 -11.19 7.77
C ILE A 212 2.57 -10.40 6.64
N MET A 213 1.82 -9.76 5.73
CA MET A 213 2.41 -8.97 4.65
C MET A 213 3.19 -7.75 5.15
N PHE A 214 2.65 -7.01 6.13
CA PHE A 214 3.34 -5.87 6.75
C PHE A 214 4.58 -6.33 7.52
N ALA A 215 4.43 -7.39 8.33
CA ALA A 215 5.51 -8.05 9.04
C ALA A 215 6.65 -8.47 8.12
N LEU A 216 6.30 -9.12 7.01
CA LEU A 216 7.26 -9.56 6.02
C LEU A 216 7.97 -8.39 5.33
N ARG A 217 7.32 -7.23 5.20
CA ARG A 217 7.92 -6.05 4.55
C ARG A 217 9.06 -5.47 5.40
N TYR A 218 8.79 -5.12 6.65
CA TYR A 218 9.82 -4.51 7.51
C TYR A 218 10.92 -5.51 7.90
N THR A 219 10.59 -6.80 8.11
CA THR A 219 11.62 -7.84 8.39
C THR A 219 12.52 -8.08 7.18
N ARG A 220 11.99 -8.07 5.95
CA ARG A 220 12.83 -8.15 4.73
C ARG A 220 13.73 -6.94 4.56
N ASP A 221 13.22 -5.75 4.84
CA ASP A 221 14.02 -4.53 4.77
C ASP A 221 15.12 -4.54 5.84
N SER A 222 14.87 -5.12 7.02
CA SER A 222 15.91 -5.42 8.03
C SER A 222 16.96 -6.40 7.54
N VAL A 223 16.55 -7.56 7.03
CA VAL A 223 17.48 -8.53 6.46
C VAL A 223 18.29 -7.91 5.32
N ARG A 224 17.70 -7.05 4.50
CA ARG A 224 18.43 -6.32 3.45
C ARG A 224 19.46 -5.37 4.06
N ALA A 225 19.11 -4.59 5.08
CA ALA A 225 20.04 -3.70 5.76
C ALA A 225 21.20 -4.49 6.41
N LEU A 226 20.92 -5.63 7.04
CA LEU A 226 21.92 -6.55 7.59
C LEU A 226 22.87 -7.07 6.51
N LYS A 227 22.33 -7.51 5.36
CA LYS A 227 23.13 -7.98 4.23
C LYS A 227 24.06 -6.90 3.68
N LEU A 228 23.59 -5.65 3.63
CA LEU A 228 24.38 -4.51 3.15
C LEU A 228 25.50 -4.14 4.13
N ARG A 229 25.27 -4.22 5.45
CA ARG A 229 26.25 -3.83 6.47
C ARG A 229 27.25 -4.94 6.81
N TYR A 230 26.78 -6.17 6.94
CA TYR A 230 27.53 -7.29 7.53
C TYR A 230 27.86 -8.41 6.53
N GLY A 231 27.36 -8.30 5.29
CA GLY A 231 27.61 -9.23 4.19
C GLY A 231 26.45 -10.19 3.92
N ILE A 232 26.49 -10.88 2.77
CA ILE A 232 25.32 -11.63 2.26
C ILE A 232 25.03 -12.93 3.04
N SER A 233 26.07 -13.57 3.58
CA SER A 233 25.95 -14.90 4.19
C SER A 233 25.81 -14.87 5.71
N ILE A 234 24.93 -15.72 6.24
CA ILE A 234 24.72 -15.88 7.69
C ILE A 234 26.01 -16.29 8.40
N ARG A 235 26.80 -17.17 7.78
CA ARG A 235 28.13 -17.56 8.30
C ARG A 235 29.05 -16.36 8.52
N ARG A 236 28.93 -15.32 7.68
CA ARG A 236 29.69 -14.08 7.84
C ARG A 236 29.16 -13.23 8.99
N TRP A 237 27.85 -13.25 9.23
CA TRP A 237 27.22 -12.49 10.32
C TRP A 237 27.74 -12.90 11.70
N HIS A 238 27.99 -14.19 11.93
CA HIS A 238 28.62 -14.67 13.17
C HIS A 238 30.00 -14.06 13.45
N ARG A 239 30.66 -13.48 12.43
CA ARG A 239 31.98 -12.83 12.56
C ARG A 239 31.91 -11.31 12.48
N THR A 240 30.88 -10.76 11.84
CA THR A 240 30.81 -9.31 11.51
C THR A 240 29.75 -8.56 12.29
N VAL A 241 28.68 -9.22 12.75
CA VAL A 241 27.65 -8.60 13.57
C VAL A 241 28.13 -8.56 15.02
N PRO A 242 28.02 -7.42 15.73
CA PRO A 242 28.32 -7.35 17.16
C PRO A 242 27.52 -8.39 17.97
N GLU A 243 28.12 -8.99 18.99
CA GLU A 243 27.49 -10.09 19.74
C GLU A 243 26.11 -9.72 20.31
N GLY A 244 25.94 -8.49 20.82
CA GLY A 244 24.66 -8.00 21.34
C GLY A 244 23.56 -7.79 20.29
N GLN A 245 23.87 -7.91 19.00
CA GLN A 245 22.95 -7.73 17.88
C GLN A 245 22.80 -8.99 17.02
N LEU A 246 23.66 -9.99 17.21
CA LEU A 246 23.66 -11.22 16.41
C LEU A 246 22.36 -12.00 16.58
N TRP A 247 21.84 -12.04 17.81
CA TRP A 247 20.58 -12.72 18.11
C TRP A 247 19.40 -12.06 17.39
N ASP A 248 19.29 -10.73 17.43
CA ASP A 248 18.27 -9.99 16.69
C ASP A 248 18.42 -10.17 15.17
N ALA A 249 19.65 -10.17 14.66
CA ALA A 249 19.91 -10.39 13.25
C ALA A 249 19.49 -11.78 12.77
N MET A 250 19.77 -12.82 13.56
CA MET A 250 19.32 -14.18 13.27
C MET A 250 17.80 -14.31 13.38
N ARG A 251 17.20 -13.73 14.42
CA ARG A 251 15.75 -13.69 14.63
C ARG A 251 15.04 -13.08 13.42
N ASP A 252 15.47 -11.89 12.98
CA ASP A 252 14.86 -11.19 11.85
C ASP A 252 14.96 -12.00 10.55
N TYR A 253 16.09 -12.71 10.34
CA TYR A 253 16.27 -13.59 9.19
C TYR A 253 15.31 -14.79 9.22
N ASP A 254 15.21 -15.46 10.35
CA ASP A 254 14.32 -16.61 10.52
C ASP A 254 12.86 -16.19 10.44
N GLU A 255 12.49 -15.05 11.02
CA GLU A 255 11.14 -14.50 10.99
C GLU A 255 10.73 -14.13 9.56
N ALA A 256 11.59 -13.44 8.80
CA ALA A 256 11.33 -13.14 7.39
C ALA A 256 11.11 -14.42 6.56
N ARG A 257 11.87 -15.49 6.84
CA ARG A 257 11.72 -16.79 6.17
C ARG A 257 10.40 -17.48 6.54
N ARG A 258 10.04 -17.49 7.83
CA ARG A 258 8.78 -18.09 8.32
C ARG A 258 7.57 -17.38 7.74
N LEU A 259 7.53 -16.04 7.84
CA LEU A 259 6.46 -15.22 7.29
C LEU A 259 6.28 -15.41 5.78
N GLN A 260 7.39 -15.59 5.04
CA GLN A 260 7.33 -15.89 3.61
C GLN A 260 6.67 -17.25 3.32
N LEU A 261 7.01 -18.29 4.09
CA LEU A 261 6.44 -19.62 3.94
C LEU A 261 4.95 -19.63 4.30
N ASP A 262 4.56 -18.93 5.37
CA ASP A 262 3.17 -18.83 5.79
C ASP A 262 2.32 -18.08 4.76
N LEU A 263 2.85 -17.00 4.19
CA LEU A 263 2.17 -16.28 3.10
C LEU A 263 1.97 -17.19 1.87
N GLN A 264 2.99 -17.96 1.48
CA GLN A 264 2.89 -18.91 0.36
C GLN A 264 1.85 -20.01 0.62
N ARG A 265 1.75 -20.50 1.86
CA ARG A 265 0.74 -21.50 2.24
C ARG A 265 -0.66 -20.92 2.18
N LYS A 266 -0.86 -19.69 2.68
CA LYS A 266 -2.17 -19.01 2.65
C LYS A 266 -2.60 -18.66 1.23
N MET A 267 -1.68 -18.33 0.32
CA MET A 267 -2.01 -18.06 -1.09
C MET A 267 -2.37 -19.31 -1.91
N ARG A 268 -2.10 -20.52 -1.41
CA ARG A 268 -2.40 -21.79 -2.10
C ARG A 268 -3.70 -22.45 -1.64
N ARG A 269 -4.30 -21.97 -0.56
CA ARG A 269 -5.61 -22.41 -0.06
C ARG A 269 -6.68 -21.50 -0.63
#